data_AF-A0A2A9M5I0-F1
#
_entry.id   AF-A0A2A9M5I0-F1
#
_cell.length_a   1.000
_cell.length_b   1.000
_cell.length_c   1.000
_cell.angle_alpha   90.00
_cell.angle_beta   90.00
_cell.angle_gamma   90.00
#
_symmetry.space_group_name_H-M   'P 1'
#
loop_
_entity.id
_entity.type
_entity.pdbx_description
1 polymer ?
#
loop_
_entity_poly.entity_id
_entity_poly.type
_entity_poly.pdbx_seq_one_letter_code
_entity_poly.pdbx_strand_id
1 'polypeptide(L)'
;MAPALPHPPSANVVLSFTAAPAELLSSSQAKGENLQIELQSIERELKDWWTTRKILRDRNIGMFNLFRHHNFVGFSINNAQISDGERVMWTELVNGKPDLEDSLSIDAREMKVDMYTRIFRQAADLENPCRIPGTAYLRCLRDTISETQNVRTSTCLNAFSSFDACRKGLMQQQAAALENSLIRQNLQDIRAKALFERRSVLLDLLEGK
;
A
#
# COMPACT_ATOMS: atom_id res chain seq x y z
N MET A 1 -2.78 -24.87 2.45
CA MET A 1 -2.30 -24.95 3.84
C MET A 1 -2.16 -26.43 4.15
N ALA A 2 -0.99 -26.86 4.64
CA ALA A 2 -0.88 -28.22 5.14
C ALA A 2 -1.82 -28.37 6.36
N PRO A 3 -2.53 -29.50 6.51
CA PRO A 3 -3.30 -29.76 7.71
C PRO A 3 -2.38 -29.81 8.93
N ALA A 4 -2.90 -29.40 10.09
CA ALA A 4 -2.17 -29.55 11.34
C ALA A 4 -1.89 -31.04 11.60
N LEU A 5 -0.70 -31.35 12.11
CA LEU A 5 -0.40 -32.68 12.60
C LEU A 5 -1.22 -32.98 13.86
N PRO A 6 -1.58 -34.25 14.12
CA PRO A 6 -2.20 -34.63 15.38
C PRO A 6 -1.27 -34.30 16.55
N HIS A 7 -1.85 -34.10 17.73
CA HIS A 7 -1.06 -33.89 18.95
C HIS A 7 -0.09 -35.05 19.18
N PRO A 8 1.14 -34.77 19.68
CA PRO A 8 2.08 -35.83 20.03
C PRO A 8 1.51 -36.67 21.18
N PRO A 9 1.82 -37.98 21.22
CA PRO A 9 1.35 -38.87 22.28
C PRO A 9 1.93 -38.45 23.64
N SER A 10 1.14 -38.61 24.70
CA SER A 10 1.56 -38.43 26.09
C SER A 10 1.75 -39.77 26.79
N ALA A 11 2.57 -39.80 27.84
CA ALA A 11 2.75 -41.00 28.65
C ALA A 11 1.45 -41.40 29.36
N ASN A 12 1.08 -42.68 29.29
CA ASN A 12 -0.10 -43.23 29.98
C ASN A 12 0.10 -43.35 31.50
N VAL A 13 1.36 -43.30 31.96
CA VAL A 13 1.75 -43.37 33.38
C VAL A 13 2.50 -42.09 33.73
N VAL A 14 2.27 -41.58 34.95
CA VAL A 14 2.92 -40.35 35.43
C VAL A 14 4.43 -40.57 35.54
N LEU A 15 5.18 -39.83 34.72
CA LEU A 15 6.63 -39.72 34.83
C LEU A 15 6.94 -38.46 35.65
N SER A 16 7.43 -38.66 36.88
CA SER A 16 7.92 -37.58 37.74
C SER A 16 9.40 -37.29 37.43
N PHE A 17 10.28 -37.26 38.43
CA PHE A 17 11.73 -37.06 38.25
C PHE A 17 12.48 -38.35 37.87
N THR A 18 11.78 -39.48 37.66
CA THR A 18 12.41 -40.78 37.39
C THR A 18 13.19 -40.82 36.08
N ALA A 19 12.91 -39.90 35.14
CA ALA A 19 13.64 -39.73 33.89
C ALA A 19 14.67 -38.59 33.93
N ALA A 20 14.90 -37.95 35.09
CA ALA A 20 15.85 -36.86 35.20
C ALA A 20 17.30 -37.38 35.02
N PRO A 21 18.16 -36.63 34.30
CA PRO A 21 19.55 -37.03 34.13
C PRO A 21 20.27 -37.00 35.48
N ALA A 22 21.00 -38.07 35.78
CA ALA A 22 21.81 -38.20 37.00
C ALA A 22 23.22 -37.59 36.84
N GLU A 23 23.65 -37.35 35.60
CA GLU A 23 24.97 -36.82 35.25
C GLU A 23 24.88 -35.37 34.75
N LEU A 24 25.96 -34.61 34.97
CA LEU A 24 26.10 -33.26 34.43
C LEU A 24 26.20 -33.32 32.90
N LEU A 25 25.66 -32.29 32.24
CA LEU A 25 25.73 -32.16 30.79
C LEU A 25 27.18 -32.15 30.30
N SER A 26 27.47 -32.98 29.32
CA SER A 26 28.72 -32.93 28.58
C SER A 26 28.82 -31.68 27.70
N SER A 27 30.04 -31.32 27.32
CA SER A 27 30.27 -30.17 26.43
C SER A 27 29.63 -30.33 25.05
N SER A 28 29.44 -31.57 24.56
CA SER A 28 28.78 -31.86 23.30
C SER A 28 27.26 -31.66 23.38
N GLN A 29 26.65 -32.02 24.53
CA GLN A 29 25.23 -31.79 24.82
C GLN A 29 24.94 -30.30 24.99
N ALA A 30 25.76 -29.56 25.74
CA ALA A 30 25.62 -28.11 25.89
C ALA A 30 25.72 -27.37 24.53
N LYS A 31 26.62 -27.81 23.64
CA LYS A 31 26.68 -27.28 22.25
C LYS A 31 25.42 -27.63 21.45
N GLY A 32 24.83 -28.81 21.66
CA GLY A 32 23.58 -29.21 21.03
C GLY A 32 22.40 -28.33 21.45
N GLU A 33 22.28 -28.05 22.75
CA GLU A 33 21.26 -27.14 23.28
C GLU A 33 21.40 -25.73 22.72
N ASN A 34 22.63 -25.21 22.65
CA ASN A 34 22.89 -23.89 22.04
C ASN A 34 22.48 -23.82 20.56
N LEU A 35 22.72 -24.89 19.79
CA LEU A 35 22.26 -24.97 18.39
C LEU A 35 20.73 -25.00 18.28
N GLN A 36 20.04 -25.69 19.20
CA GLN A 36 18.58 -25.71 19.23
C GLN A 36 17.98 -24.34 19.57
N ILE A 37 18.57 -23.60 20.50
CA ILE A 37 18.13 -22.24 20.85
C ILE A 37 18.28 -21.30 19.63
N GLU A 38 19.41 -21.40 18.92
CA GLU A 38 19.65 -20.62 17.70
C GLU A 38 18.63 -20.97 16.60
N LEU A 39 18.37 -22.26 16.37
CA LEU A 39 17.37 -22.73 15.42
C LEU A 39 15.97 -22.18 15.74
N GLN A 40 15.55 -22.24 17.01
CA GLN A 40 14.26 -21.70 17.46
C GLN A 40 14.17 -20.18 17.24
N SER A 41 15.26 -19.43 17.47
CA SER A 41 15.30 -18.00 17.20
C SER A 41 15.11 -17.70 15.71
N ILE A 42 15.82 -18.44 14.84
CA ILE A 42 15.70 -18.32 13.38
C ILE A 42 14.28 -18.66 12.92
N GLU A 43 13.70 -19.74 13.42
CA GLU A 43 12.32 -20.15 13.06
C GLU A 43 11.28 -19.11 13.48
N ARG A 44 11.47 -18.48 14.64
CA ARG A 44 10.61 -17.38 15.08
C ARG A 44 10.69 -16.18 14.13
N GLU A 45 11.88 -15.78 13.71
CA GLU A 45 12.08 -14.67 12.77
C GLU A 45 11.50 -14.98 11.38
N LEU A 46 11.70 -16.20 10.88
CA LEU A 46 11.12 -16.66 9.62
C LEU A 46 9.58 -16.68 9.69
N LYS A 47 9.01 -17.13 10.81
CA LYS A 47 7.56 -17.13 11.02
C LYS A 47 6.99 -15.71 11.03
N ASP A 48 7.65 -14.78 11.71
CA ASP A 48 7.21 -13.38 11.77
C ASP A 48 7.18 -12.73 10.38
N TRP A 49 8.29 -12.85 9.63
CA TRP A 49 8.38 -12.37 8.25
C TRP A 49 7.28 -12.97 7.37
N TRP A 50 7.12 -14.30 7.39
CA TRP A 50 6.16 -14.98 6.52
C TRP A 50 4.72 -14.60 6.85
N THR A 51 4.39 -14.55 8.14
CA THR A 51 3.03 -14.20 8.62
C THR A 51 2.69 -12.76 8.24
N THR A 52 3.61 -11.83 8.48
CA THR A 52 3.44 -10.41 8.10
C THR A 52 3.22 -10.28 6.58
N ARG A 53 4.07 -10.94 5.77
CA ARG A 53 3.95 -10.91 4.31
C ARG A 53 2.62 -11.49 3.83
N LYS A 54 2.18 -12.59 4.41
CA LYS A 54 0.92 -13.27 4.06
C LYS A 54 -0.29 -12.39 4.37
N ILE A 55 -0.37 -11.84 5.59
CA ILE A 55 -1.48 -10.98 6.01
C ILE A 55 -1.55 -9.72 5.14
N LEU A 56 -0.43 -9.04 4.90
CA LEU A 56 -0.40 -7.82 4.09
C LEU A 56 -0.80 -8.09 2.64
N ARG A 57 -0.33 -9.20 2.05
CA ARG A 57 -0.72 -9.60 0.69
C ARG A 57 -2.23 -9.84 0.59
N ASP A 58 -2.79 -10.64 1.49
CA ASP A 58 -4.20 -11.02 1.44
C ASP A 58 -5.10 -9.79 1.67
N ARG A 59 -4.74 -8.94 2.64
CA ARG A 59 -5.44 -7.66 2.88
C ARG A 59 -5.44 -6.77 1.63
N ASN A 60 -4.27 -6.56 1.02
CA ASN A 60 -4.14 -5.64 -0.11
C ASN A 60 -4.84 -6.15 -1.38
N ILE A 61 -4.84 -7.47 -1.61
CA ILE A 61 -5.64 -8.09 -2.67
C ILE A 61 -7.14 -7.90 -2.38
N GLY A 62 -7.56 -8.09 -1.12
CA GLY A 62 -8.94 -7.84 -0.70
C GLY A 62 -9.37 -6.39 -0.95
N MET A 63 -8.54 -5.41 -0.57
CA MET A 63 -8.79 -4.00 -0.83
C MET A 63 -8.85 -3.68 -2.32
N PHE A 64 -7.93 -4.23 -3.12
CA PHE A 64 -7.95 -4.07 -4.57
C PHE A 64 -9.25 -4.58 -5.19
N ASN A 65 -9.70 -5.77 -4.79
CA ASN A 65 -10.96 -6.34 -5.26
C ASN A 65 -12.16 -5.48 -4.83
N LEU A 66 -12.16 -4.97 -3.60
CA LEU A 66 -13.19 -4.04 -3.11
C LEU A 66 -13.25 -2.76 -3.95
N PHE A 67 -12.11 -2.13 -4.22
CA PHE A 67 -12.04 -0.92 -5.05
C PHE A 67 -12.50 -1.18 -6.49
N ARG A 68 -12.14 -2.33 -7.07
CA ARG A 68 -12.63 -2.72 -8.40
C ARG A 68 -14.14 -2.97 -8.40
N HIS A 69 -14.66 -3.66 -7.39
CA HIS A 69 -16.09 -3.93 -7.26
C HIS A 69 -16.91 -2.64 -7.19
N HIS A 70 -16.39 -1.61 -6.51
CA HIS A 70 -17.04 -0.30 -6.40
C HIS A 70 -16.58 0.72 -7.46
N ASN A 71 -15.93 0.27 -8.54
CA ASN A 71 -15.53 1.10 -9.67
C ASN A 71 -14.68 2.34 -9.29
N PHE A 72 -13.82 2.24 -8.28
CA PHE A 72 -12.96 3.34 -7.87
C PHE A 72 -11.92 3.70 -8.94
N VAL A 73 -11.55 4.97 -9.01
CA VAL A 73 -10.41 5.46 -9.80
C VAL A 73 -9.54 6.39 -8.95
N GLY A 74 -8.22 6.21 -9.04
CA GLY A 74 -7.23 7.04 -8.35
C GLY A 74 -6.32 7.78 -9.33
N PHE A 75 -5.18 8.28 -8.85
CA PHE A 75 -4.25 9.07 -9.66
C PHE A 75 -3.65 8.32 -10.86
N SER A 76 -3.54 6.99 -10.79
CA SER A 76 -3.00 6.16 -11.88
C SER A 76 -4.01 5.85 -12.98
N ILE A 77 -5.28 6.23 -12.81
CA ILE A 77 -6.37 6.07 -13.81
C ILE A 77 -6.46 4.63 -14.38
N ASN A 78 -6.17 3.63 -13.55
CA ASN A 78 -6.17 2.22 -13.95
C ASN A 78 -7.55 1.57 -13.76
N ASN A 79 -8.55 2.11 -14.44
CA ASN A 79 -9.90 1.55 -14.44
C ASN A 79 -10.48 1.60 -15.86
N ALA A 80 -10.89 0.45 -16.41
CA ALA A 80 -11.45 0.33 -17.75
C ALA A 80 -12.97 0.56 -17.82
N GLN A 81 -13.66 0.54 -16.68
CA GLN A 81 -15.13 0.60 -16.58
C GLN A 81 -15.67 2.04 -16.41
N ILE A 82 -14.80 3.04 -16.25
CA ILE A 82 -15.21 4.44 -16.23
C ILE A 82 -15.54 4.93 -17.64
N SER A 83 -16.56 5.78 -17.77
CA SER A 83 -16.92 6.38 -19.05
C SER A 83 -15.83 7.32 -19.57
N ASP A 84 -15.76 7.54 -20.89
CA ASP A 84 -14.74 8.40 -21.48
C ASP A 84 -14.84 9.85 -20.98
N GLY A 85 -16.06 10.37 -20.80
CA GLY A 85 -16.28 11.70 -20.25
C GLY A 85 -15.74 11.85 -18.82
N GLU A 86 -16.01 10.87 -17.95
CA GLU A 86 -15.46 10.87 -16.58
C GLU A 86 -13.96 10.66 -16.56
N ARG A 87 -13.43 9.82 -17.46
CA ARG A 87 -11.99 9.60 -17.63
C ARG A 87 -11.28 10.90 -18.00
N VAL A 88 -11.82 11.66 -18.96
CA VAL A 88 -11.24 12.95 -19.37
C VAL A 88 -11.27 13.94 -18.21
N MET A 89 -12.43 14.13 -17.56
CA MET A 89 -12.54 15.06 -16.43
C MET A 89 -11.61 14.70 -15.28
N TRP A 90 -11.50 13.40 -14.95
CA TRP A 90 -10.59 12.93 -13.92
C TRP A 90 -9.13 13.12 -14.33
N THR A 91 -8.79 12.86 -15.60
CA THR A 91 -7.44 13.10 -16.13
C THR A 91 -7.07 14.58 -16.06
N GLU A 92 -7.99 15.49 -16.35
CA GLU A 92 -7.75 16.93 -16.23
C GLU A 92 -7.59 17.36 -14.76
N LEU A 93 -8.39 16.80 -13.85
CA LEU A 93 -8.27 17.02 -12.42
C LEU A 93 -6.96 16.48 -11.84
N VAL A 94 -6.40 15.41 -12.40
CA VAL A 94 -5.19 14.73 -11.88
C VAL A 94 -3.88 15.13 -12.58
N ASN A 95 -3.89 15.26 -13.90
CA ASN A 95 -2.68 15.45 -14.72
C ASN A 95 -2.76 16.69 -15.62
N GLY A 96 -3.96 17.17 -15.92
CA GLY A 96 -4.19 18.30 -16.83
C GLY A 96 -4.55 19.59 -16.12
N LYS A 97 -5.21 20.49 -16.86
CA LYS A 97 -5.78 21.72 -16.32
C LYS A 97 -7.29 21.70 -16.61
N PRO A 98 -8.16 21.59 -15.60
CA PRO A 98 -9.60 21.73 -15.82
C PRO A 98 -9.88 23.12 -16.38
N ASP A 99 -10.59 23.23 -17.50
CA ASP A 99 -10.92 24.51 -18.14
C ASP A 99 -12.24 24.40 -18.92
N LEU A 100 -12.74 25.52 -19.42
CA LEU A 100 -14.02 25.62 -20.14
C LEU A 100 -13.77 26.11 -21.57
N GLU A 101 -14.14 25.32 -22.56
CA GLU A 101 -13.90 25.63 -23.97
C GLU A 101 -14.76 26.80 -24.45
N ASP A 102 -14.17 27.66 -25.27
CA ASP A 102 -14.87 28.83 -25.78
C ASP A 102 -16.03 28.47 -26.73
N SER A 103 -16.00 27.27 -27.32
CA SER A 103 -17.05 26.72 -28.18
C SER A 103 -18.34 26.34 -27.44
N LEU A 104 -18.29 26.20 -26.10
CA LEU A 104 -19.45 25.85 -25.30
C LEU A 104 -20.31 27.08 -25.02
N SER A 105 -21.63 26.88 -24.99
CA SER A 105 -22.57 27.88 -24.46
C SER A 105 -22.30 28.12 -22.97
N ILE A 106 -22.73 29.28 -22.45
CA ILE A 106 -22.55 29.63 -21.03
C ILE A 106 -23.17 28.55 -20.11
N ASP A 107 -24.37 28.07 -20.43
CA ASP A 107 -25.03 27.01 -19.66
C ASP A 107 -24.24 25.69 -19.67
N ALA A 108 -23.66 25.32 -20.82
CA ALA A 108 -22.83 24.12 -20.94
C ALA A 108 -21.53 24.25 -20.14
N ARG A 109 -20.95 25.46 -20.10
CA ARG A 109 -19.79 25.76 -19.24
C ARG A 109 -20.15 25.65 -17.77
N GLU A 110 -21.34 26.12 -17.36
CA GLU A 110 -21.79 26.07 -15.96
C GLU A 110 -21.94 24.62 -15.51
N MET A 111 -22.60 23.81 -16.35
CA MET A 111 -22.72 22.38 -16.11
C MET A 111 -21.36 21.70 -16.01
N LYS A 112 -20.39 22.04 -16.87
CA LYS A 112 -19.03 21.48 -16.83
C LYS A 112 -18.30 21.82 -15.52
N VAL A 113 -18.39 23.07 -15.05
CA VAL A 113 -17.83 23.49 -13.74
C VAL A 113 -18.48 22.73 -12.58
N ASP A 114 -19.79 22.53 -12.62
CA ASP A 114 -20.52 21.81 -11.59
C ASP A 114 -20.16 20.33 -11.58
N MET A 115 -19.93 19.73 -12.75
CA MET A 115 -19.42 18.36 -12.86
C MET A 115 -18.01 18.23 -12.25
N TYR A 116 -17.06 19.11 -12.61
CA TYR A 116 -15.72 19.11 -11.99
C TYR A 116 -15.82 19.27 -10.47
N THR A 117 -16.64 20.21 -10.01
CA THR A 117 -16.81 20.50 -8.58
C THR A 117 -17.38 19.30 -7.85
N ARG A 118 -18.41 18.64 -8.40
CA ARG A 118 -19.01 17.45 -7.80
C ARG A 118 -18.01 16.30 -7.72
N ILE A 119 -17.33 15.98 -8.82
CA ILE A 119 -16.33 14.90 -8.88
C ILE A 119 -15.20 15.18 -7.89
N PHE A 120 -14.66 16.41 -7.90
CA PHE A 120 -13.55 16.78 -7.03
C PHE A 120 -13.91 16.76 -5.54
N ARG A 121 -15.10 17.26 -5.17
CA ARG A 121 -15.57 17.25 -3.77
C ARG A 121 -15.84 15.84 -3.24
N GLN A 122 -16.27 14.93 -4.12
CA GLN A 122 -16.44 13.53 -3.76
C GLN A 122 -15.10 12.80 -3.61
N ALA A 123 -14.09 13.19 -4.39
CA ALA A 123 -12.76 12.59 -4.35
C ALA A 123 -11.86 13.12 -3.23
N ALA A 124 -11.98 14.40 -2.88
CA ALA A 124 -11.19 15.07 -1.85
C ALA A 124 -12.09 15.52 -0.70
N ASP A 125 -11.90 14.90 0.46
CA ASP A 125 -12.51 15.31 1.72
C ASP A 125 -11.84 16.58 2.28
N LEU A 126 -12.23 16.98 3.49
CA LEU A 126 -11.69 18.17 4.15
C LEU A 126 -10.26 17.97 4.69
N GLU A 127 -9.81 16.72 4.84
CA GLU A 127 -8.47 16.38 5.31
C GLU A 127 -7.47 16.38 4.14
N ASN A 128 -7.94 16.20 2.91
CA ASN A 128 -7.10 16.25 1.73
C ASN A 128 -6.49 17.65 1.52
N PRO A 129 -5.15 17.78 1.46
CA PRO A 129 -4.48 19.08 1.36
C PRO A 129 -4.81 19.83 0.07
N CYS A 130 -5.19 19.11 -0.99
CA CYS A 130 -5.52 19.73 -2.27
C CYS A 130 -6.97 20.24 -2.33
N ARG A 131 -7.81 19.93 -1.33
CA ARG A 131 -9.23 20.30 -1.31
C ARG A 131 -9.44 21.80 -1.41
N ILE A 132 -8.75 22.58 -0.58
CA ILE A 132 -8.86 24.03 -0.54
C ILE A 132 -8.40 24.66 -1.87
N PRO A 133 -7.16 24.41 -2.36
CA PRO A 133 -6.70 25.04 -3.59
C PRO A 133 -7.49 24.58 -4.83
N GLY A 134 -7.89 23.32 -4.92
CA GLY A 134 -8.74 22.85 -6.03
C GLY A 134 -10.11 23.52 -6.03
N THR A 135 -10.73 23.70 -4.86
CA THR A 135 -12.03 24.41 -4.76
C THR A 135 -11.90 25.89 -5.10
N ALA A 136 -10.80 26.53 -4.71
CA ALA A 136 -10.53 27.91 -5.06
C ALA A 136 -10.38 28.07 -6.58
N TYR A 137 -9.67 27.15 -7.24
CA TYR A 137 -9.52 27.16 -8.70
C TYR A 137 -10.87 26.94 -9.42
N LEU A 138 -11.65 25.94 -9.01
CA LEU A 138 -12.97 25.69 -9.62
C LEU A 138 -13.96 26.83 -9.37
N ARG A 139 -13.87 27.52 -8.24
CA ARG A 139 -14.64 28.76 -8.00
C ARG A 139 -14.22 29.85 -8.97
N CYS A 140 -12.92 30.06 -9.19
CA CYS A 140 -12.44 31.02 -10.17
C CYS A 140 -12.98 30.74 -11.58
N LEU A 141 -13.03 29.46 -11.99
CA LEU A 141 -13.66 29.08 -13.27
C LEU A 141 -15.15 29.46 -13.34
N ARG A 142 -15.88 29.32 -12.23
CA ARG A 142 -17.29 29.72 -12.13
C ARG A 142 -17.45 31.23 -12.26
N ASP A 143 -16.60 32.00 -11.58
CA ASP A 143 -16.65 33.45 -11.57
C ASP A 143 -16.28 34.07 -12.94
N THR A 144 -15.53 33.35 -13.76
CA THR A 144 -15.02 33.77 -15.09
C THR A 144 -15.66 33.01 -16.25
N ILE A 145 -16.89 32.52 -16.05
CA ILE A 145 -17.59 31.65 -17.00
C ILE A 145 -17.93 32.31 -18.35
N SER A 146 -18.25 33.61 -18.31
CA SER A 146 -18.57 34.44 -19.48
C SER A 146 -17.33 34.93 -20.22
N GLU A 147 -16.13 34.73 -19.65
CA GLU A 147 -14.87 35.14 -20.24
C GLU A 147 -14.32 34.10 -21.22
N THR A 148 -13.38 34.52 -22.06
CA THR A 148 -12.64 33.62 -22.95
C THR A 148 -11.55 32.87 -22.18
N GLN A 149 -11.10 31.74 -22.71
CA GLN A 149 -10.07 30.91 -22.07
C GLN A 149 -8.77 31.67 -21.79
N ASN A 150 -8.38 32.60 -22.67
CA ASN A 150 -7.17 33.41 -22.49
C ASN A 150 -7.26 34.33 -21.26
N VAL A 151 -8.38 35.04 -21.10
CA VAL A 151 -8.61 35.93 -19.95
C VAL A 151 -8.68 35.10 -18.67
N ARG A 152 -9.51 34.05 -18.68
CA ARG A 152 -9.68 33.13 -17.54
C ARG A 152 -8.37 32.48 -17.10
N THR A 153 -7.49 32.12 -18.04
CA THR A 153 -6.17 31.59 -17.73
C THR A 153 -5.34 32.59 -16.94
N SER A 154 -5.32 33.86 -17.33
CA SER A 154 -4.57 34.89 -16.60
C SER A 154 -5.14 35.15 -15.20
N THR A 155 -6.47 35.16 -15.06
CA THR A 155 -7.18 35.40 -13.79
C THR A 155 -7.00 34.24 -12.81
N CYS A 156 -7.13 32.99 -13.28
CA CYS A 156 -7.14 31.80 -12.43
C CYS A 156 -5.77 31.14 -12.24
N LEU A 157 -4.70 31.67 -12.87
CA LEU A 157 -3.36 31.06 -12.85
C LEU A 157 -2.82 30.84 -11.44
N ASN A 158 -3.00 31.82 -10.55
CA ASN A 158 -2.49 31.74 -9.19
C ASN A 158 -3.17 30.63 -8.38
N ALA A 159 -4.49 30.51 -8.51
CA ALA A 159 -5.24 29.42 -7.85
C ALA A 159 -4.87 28.06 -8.44
N PHE A 160 -4.72 27.97 -9.77
CA PHE A 160 -4.28 26.75 -10.44
C PHE A 160 -2.88 26.32 -10.00
N SER A 161 -1.93 27.26 -9.87
CA SER A 161 -0.54 26.96 -9.51
C SER A 161 -0.46 26.28 -8.14
N SER A 162 -1.22 26.75 -7.16
CA SER A 162 -1.31 26.12 -5.84
C SER A 162 -1.95 24.74 -5.89
N PHE A 163 -2.99 24.58 -6.72
CA PHE A 163 -3.65 23.28 -6.90
C PHE A 163 -2.73 22.26 -7.57
N ASP A 164 -2.05 22.66 -8.64
CA ASP A 164 -1.11 21.82 -9.39
C ASP A 164 0.11 21.43 -8.55
N ALA A 165 0.66 22.37 -7.76
CA ALA A 165 1.74 22.07 -6.83
C ALA A 165 1.34 20.98 -5.81
N CYS A 166 0.16 21.10 -5.21
CA CYS A 166 -0.35 20.08 -4.28
C CYS A 166 -0.50 18.71 -4.95
N ARG A 167 -1.08 18.69 -6.14
CA ARG A 167 -1.34 17.47 -6.91
C ARG A 167 -0.05 16.77 -7.33
N LYS A 168 0.94 17.51 -7.84
CA LYS A 168 2.28 16.99 -8.12
C LYS A 168 2.93 16.44 -6.86
N GLY A 169 2.77 17.11 -5.72
CA GLY A 169 3.22 16.61 -4.43
C GLY A 169 2.63 15.25 -4.06
N LEU A 170 1.31 15.06 -4.22
CA LEU A 170 0.66 13.77 -3.97
C LEU A 170 1.16 12.66 -4.92
N MET A 171 1.37 12.98 -6.19
CA MET A 171 1.93 12.01 -7.15
C MET A 171 3.37 11.61 -6.80
N GLN A 172 4.20 12.57 -6.36
CA GLN A 172 5.55 12.29 -5.88
C GLN A 172 5.53 11.42 -4.62
N GLN A 173 4.62 11.70 -3.67
CA GLN A 173 4.43 10.86 -2.48
C GLN A 173 4.04 9.42 -2.85
N GLN A 174 3.14 9.26 -3.82
CA GLN A 174 2.75 7.93 -4.31
C GLN A 174 3.93 7.18 -4.92
N ALA A 175 4.74 7.84 -5.76
CA ALA A 175 5.93 7.24 -6.36
C ALA A 175 6.96 6.83 -5.30
N ALA A 176 7.27 7.72 -4.36
CA ALA A 176 8.22 7.45 -3.28
C ALA A 176 7.74 6.34 -2.34
N ALA A 177 6.43 6.28 -2.04
CA ALA A 177 5.86 5.21 -1.22
C ALA A 177 5.98 3.83 -1.89
N LEU A 178 5.80 3.77 -3.21
CA LEU A 178 5.96 2.55 -4.00
C LEU A 178 7.42 2.08 -3.97
N GLU A 179 8.35 2.96 -4.29
CA GLU A 179 9.79 2.67 -4.32
C GLU A 179 10.29 2.17 -2.96
N ASN A 180 10.02 2.92 -1.90
CA ASN A 180 10.43 2.56 -0.54
C ASN A 180 9.84 1.22 -0.08
N SER A 181 8.61 0.91 -0.49
CA SER A 181 7.96 -0.35 -0.16
C SER A 181 8.59 -1.54 -0.90
N LEU A 182 8.97 -1.36 -2.16
CA LEU A 182 9.68 -2.38 -2.94
C LEU A 182 11.07 -2.67 -2.34
N ILE A 183 11.83 -1.63 -2.01
CA ILE A 183 13.16 -1.77 -1.40
C ILE A 183 13.07 -2.52 -0.08
N ARG A 184 12.20 -2.07 0.83
CA ARG A 184 12.01 -2.70 2.14
C ARG A 184 11.57 -4.15 2.03
N GLN A 185 10.64 -4.44 1.11
CA GLN A 185 10.18 -5.81 0.87
C GLN A 185 11.33 -6.70 0.39
N ASN A 186 12.13 -6.25 -0.58
CA ASN A 186 13.26 -7.00 -1.10
C ASN A 186 14.33 -7.28 -0.03
N LEU A 187 14.67 -6.29 0.80
CA LEU A 187 15.63 -6.47 1.89
C LEU A 187 15.15 -7.51 2.92
N GLN A 188 13.86 -7.48 3.27
CA GLN A 188 13.25 -8.45 4.17
C GLN A 188 13.27 -9.87 3.58
N ASP A 189 12.99 -10.01 2.29
CA ASP A 189 12.98 -11.31 1.60
C ASP A 189 14.39 -11.91 1.49
N ILE A 190 15.40 -11.08 1.19
CA ILE A 190 16.81 -11.50 1.17
C ILE A 190 17.27 -11.94 2.57
N ARG A 191 16.92 -11.18 3.61
CA ARG A 191 17.24 -11.55 5.00
C ARG A 191 16.58 -12.86 5.41
N ALA A 192 15.30 -13.05 5.08
CA ALA A 192 14.59 -14.30 5.35
C ALA A 192 15.22 -15.48 4.61
N LYS A 193 15.64 -15.30 3.35
CA LYS A 193 16.37 -16.34 2.62
C LYS A 193 17.69 -16.69 3.31
N ALA A 194 18.49 -15.71 3.72
CA ALA A 194 19.75 -15.96 4.42
C ALA A 194 19.55 -16.69 5.75
N LEU A 195 18.50 -16.34 6.51
CA LEU A 195 18.11 -17.05 7.73
C LEU A 195 17.73 -18.51 7.44
N PHE A 196 17.03 -18.76 6.34
CA PHE A 196 16.66 -20.11 5.93
C PHE A 196 17.89 -20.96 5.55
N GLU A 197 18.83 -20.42 4.78
CA GLU A 197 20.10 -21.10 4.47
C GLU A 197 20.89 -21.40 5.74
N ARG A 198 20.96 -20.43 6.67
CA ARG A 198 21.60 -20.63 7.98
C ARG A 198 20.93 -21.76 8.77
N ARG A 199 19.60 -21.81 8.78
CA ARG A 199 18.84 -22.90 9.40
C ARG A 199 19.22 -24.26 8.83
N SER A 200 19.35 -24.37 7.51
CA SER A 200 19.75 -25.63 6.85
C SER A 200 21.10 -26.12 7.36
N VAL A 201 22.11 -25.23 7.38
CA VAL A 201 23.45 -25.59 7.87
C VAL A 201 23.42 -25.99 9.35
N LEU A 202 22.64 -25.31 10.18
CA LEU A 202 22.53 -25.64 11.60
C LEU A 202 21.85 -26.99 11.85
N LEU A 203 20.90 -27.38 11.00
CA LEU A 203 20.27 -28.71 11.04
C LEU A 203 21.27 -29.80 10.63
N ASP A 204 22.05 -29.59 9.56
CA ASP A 204 23.08 -30.55 9.12
C ASP A 204 24.12 -30.79 10.23
N LEU A 205 24.50 -29.73 10.96
CA LEU A 205 25.40 -29.82 12.12
C LEU A 205 24.80 -30.54 13.32
N LEU A 206 23.47 -30.62 13.40
CA LEU A 206 22.74 -31.28 14.48
C LEU A 206 22.49 -32.76 14.16
N GLU A 207 22.25 -33.10 12.88
CA GLU A 207 22.12 -34.49 12.38
C GLU A 207 23.47 -35.20 12.23
N GLY A 208 24.56 -34.45 12.03
CA GLY A 208 25.93 -34.99 11.99
C GLY A 208 26.52 -35.40 13.35
N LYS A 209 25.68 -35.49 14.39
CA LYS A 209 25.99 -36.01 15.73
C LYS A 209 25.16 -37.24 16.02
#